data_AF-A0A840J8A8-F1
#
_entry.id   AF-A0A840J8A8-F1
#
_cell.length_a   1.000
_cell.length_b   1.000
_cell.length_c   1.000
_cell.angle_alpha   90.00
_cell.angle_beta   90.00
_cell.angle_gamma   90.00
#
_symmetry.space_group_name_H-M   'P 1'
#
loop_
_entity.id
_entity.type
_entity.pdbx_description
1 polymer ?
#
loop_
_entity_poly.entity_id
_entity_poly.type
_entity_poly.pdbx_seq_one_letter_code
_entity_poly.pdbx_strand_id
1 'polypeptide(L)'
;MLLDGRRANSCLVFAVAAEGREIRTVEDLAQEGALHPLQRAFLDRDGLQCGYCTPGQLCSAAGVLAEADRGWPSRVTEDVAAGIGSAADLDREEVAERMSGNLCRCGAYTGIVDAVLEAAGASPAEGGRE
;
A
#
# COMPACT_ATOMS: atom_id res chain seq x y z
N MET A 1 -3.10 9.82 -1.15
CA MET A 1 -2.26 10.44 -2.19
C MET A 1 -0.80 10.20 -1.85
N LEU A 2 0.11 10.45 -2.79
CA LEU A 2 1.53 10.55 -2.55
C LEU A 2 1.95 12.03 -2.73
N LEU A 3 2.72 12.56 -1.78
CA LEU A 3 3.31 13.90 -1.80
C LEU A 3 4.83 13.72 -1.77
N ASP A 4 5.51 14.11 -2.85
CA ASP A 4 6.92 13.79 -3.13
C ASP A 4 7.25 12.32 -2.89
N GLY A 5 6.41 11.44 -3.44
CA GLY A 5 6.54 9.99 -3.29
C GLY A 5 6.21 9.42 -1.91
N ARG A 6 5.84 10.23 -0.92
CA ARG A 6 5.45 9.76 0.42
C ARG A 6 3.94 9.79 0.60
N ARG A 7 3.35 8.72 1.13
CA ARG A 7 1.91 8.68 1.40
C ARG A 7 1.50 9.74 2.43
N ALA A 8 0.40 10.42 2.16
CA ALA A 8 -0.15 11.46 3.02
C ALA A 8 -1.69 11.49 2.96
N ASN A 9 -2.29 11.91 4.07
CA ASN A 9 -3.73 12.20 4.17
C ASN A 9 -3.99 13.61 3.63
N SER A 10 -4.54 13.69 2.42
CA SER A 10 -4.79 14.98 1.74
C SER A 10 -5.68 15.92 2.55
N CYS A 11 -6.65 15.38 3.30
CA CYS A 11 -7.53 16.18 4.15
C CYS A 11 -6.81 16.92 5.30
N LEU A 12 -5.58 16.54 5.63
CA LEU A 12 -4.75 17.16 6.65
C LEU A 12 -3.57 17.95 6.05
N VAL A 13 -3.56 18.15 4.74
CA VAL A 13 -2.55 18.96 4.03
C VAL A 13 -3.25 20.15 3.41
N PHE A 14 -2.93 21.37 3.86
CA PHE A 14 -3.45 22.57 3.22
C PHE A 14 -2.91 22.69 1.80
N ALA A 15 -3.78 23.05 0.85
CA ALA A 15 -3.40 23.19 -0.56
C ALA A 15 -2.19 24.12 -0.75
N VAL A 16 -2.16 25.26 -0.06
CA VAL A 16 -1.04 26.22 -0.09
C VAL A 16 0.27 25.66 0.46
N ALA A 17 0.22 24.63 1.31
CA ALA A 17 1.42 23.95 1.81
C ALA A 17 1.98 22.93 0.81
N ALA A 18 1.22 22.59 -0.23
CA ALA A 18 1.64 21.71 -1.31
C ALA A 18 2.17 22.47 -2.55
N GLU A 19 2.26 23.80 -2.49
CA GLU A 19 2.80 24.63 -3.58
C GLU A 19 4.21 24.16 -3.98
N GLY A 20 4.42 23.93 -5.28
CA GLY A 20 5.70 23.46 -5.83
C GLY A 20 6.10 22.03 -5.48
N ARG A 21 5.20 21.25 -4.86
CA ARG A 21 5.44 19.83 -4.48
C ARG A 21 4.86 18.90 -5.53
N GLU A 22 5.43 17.70 -5.65
CA GLU A 22 4.89 16.67 -6.55
C GLU A 22 3.71 15.97 -5.86
N ILE A 23 2.53 16.00 -6.48
CA ILE A 23 1.36 15.26 -6.03
C ILE A 23 1.10 14.13 -7.03
N ARG A 24 0.93 12.91 -6.52
CA ARG A 24 0.39 11.78 -7.28
C ARG A 24 -0.86 11.23 -6.61
N THR A 25 -1.89 10.96 -7.38
CA THR A 25 -3.15 10.37 -6.93
C THR A 25 -3.33 8.96 -7.51
N VAL A 26 -4.53 8.37 -7.34
CA VAL A 26 -4.78 7.00 -7.83
C VAL A 26 -4.81 6.96 -9.36
N GLU A 27 -5.22 8.06 -9.98
CA GLU A 27 -5.31 8.27 -11.41
C GLU A 27 -3.92 8.18 -12.07
N ASP A 28 -2.88 8.61 -11.37
CA ASP A 28 -1.49 8.60 -11.85
C ASP A 28 -0.81 7.22 -11.78
N LEU A 29 -1.46 6.22 -11.16
CA LEU A 29 -0.89 4.87 -11.10
C LEU A 29 -0.99 4.15 -12.46
N ALA A 30 -2.08 4.36 -13.19
CA ALA A 30 -2.26 3.77 -14.50
C ALA A 30 -1.46 4.56 -15.54
N GLN A 31 -0.82 3.87 -16.49
CA GLN A 31 -0.04 4.49 -17.56
C GLN A 31 -0.53 3.99 -18.91
N GLU A 32 -0.77 4.91 -19.85
CA GLU A 32 -1.15 4.59 -21.24
C GLU A 32 -2.36 3.65 -21.37
N GLY A 33 -3.31 3.73 -20.43
CA GLY A 33 -4.50 2.87 -20.39
C GLY A 33 -4.26 1.47 -19.82
N ALA A 34 -3.04 1.14 -19.42
CA ALA A 34 -2.71 -0.08 -18.69
C ALA A 34 -2.81 0.14 -17.18
N LEU A 35 -3.40 -0.85 -16.49
CA LEU A 35 -3.45 -0.86 -15.03
C LEU A 35 -2.06 -1.05 -14.44
N HIS A 36 -1.77 -0.33 -13.36
CA HIS A 36 -0.62 -0.57 -12.51
C HIS A 36 -0.65 -2.00 -11.94
N PRO A 37 0.51 -2.67 -11.68
CA PRO A 37 0.55 -3.97 -11.03
C PRO A 37 -0.30 -4.06 -9.74
N LEU A 38 -0.21 -3.07 -8.85
CA LEU A 38 -1.10 -2.96 -7.68
C LEU A 38 -2.59 -2.90 -8.05
N GLN A 39 -2.98 -2.13 -9.06
CA GLN A 39 -4.38 -2.04 -9.48
C GLN A 39 -4.87 -3.38 -10.03
N ARG A 40 -4.02 -4.10 -10.78
CA ARG A 40 -4.31 -5.45 -11.25
C ARG A 40 -4.45 -6.44 -10.09
N ALA A 41 -3.50 -6.46 -9.16
CA ALA A 41 -3.53 -7.34 -8.01
C ALA A 41 -4.78 -7.12 -7.13
N PHE A 42 -5.20 -5.87 -6.94
CA PHE A 42 -6.45 -5.57 -6.23
C PHE A 42 -7.69 -6.17 -6.91
N LEU A 43 -7.73 -6.20 -8.25
CA LEU A 43 -8.81 -6.87 -8.99
C LEU A 43 -8.72 -8.39 -8.84
N ASP A 44 -7.52 -8.94 -9.03
CA ASP A 44 -7.30 -10.39 -9.07
C ASP A 44 -7.48 -11.05 -7.69
N ARG A 45 -7.29 -10.29 -6.60
CA ARG A 45 -7.43 -10.74 -5.21
C ARG A 45 -8.71 -10.29 -4.52
N ASP A 46 -9.67 -9.72 -5.25
CA ASP A 46 -10.90 -9.17 -4.69
C ASP A 46 -10.63 -8.17 -3.53
N GLY A 47 -9.58 -7.37 -3.69
CA GLY A 47 -9.11 -6.36 -2.73
C GLY A 47 -9.98 -5.11 -2.66
N LEU A 48 -11.21 -5.16 -3.18
CA LEU A 48 -12.19 -4.08 -3.09
C LEU A 48 -13.62 -4.62 -3.18
N GLN A 49 -14.59 -3.81 -2.77
CA GLN A 49 -16.02 -4.05 -3.00
C GLN A 49 -16.70 -2.75 -3.45
N CYS A 50 -17.14 -1.91 -2.51
CA CYS A 50 -17.82 -0.65 -2.85
C CYS A 50 -16.92 0.38 -3.56
N GLY A 51 -15.60 0.16 -3.59
CA GLY A 51 -14.63 1.02 -4.26
C GLY A 51 -14.25 2.29 -3.50
N TYR A 52 -14.99 2.70 -2.47
CA TYR A 52 -14.81 4.01 -1.83
C TYR A 52 -13.43 4.19 -1.18
N CYS A 53 -12.93 3.17 -0.47
CA CYS A 53 -11.61 3.24 0.17
C CYS A 53 -10.45 2.95 -0.81
N THR A 54 -10.73 2.38 -1.98
CA THR A 54 -9.74 1.80 -2.89
C THR A 54 -8.69 2.81 -3.38
N PRO A 55 -9.01 4.08 -3.71
CA PRO A 55 -7.99 5.08 -4.03
C PRO A 55 -6.96 5.30 -2.91
N GLY A 56 -7.43 5.34 -1.66
CA GLY A 56 -6.58 5.49 -0.48
C GLY A 56 -5.72 4.25 -0.26
N GLN A 57 -6.32 3.06 -0.37
CA GLN A 57 -5.61 1.77 -0.26
C GLN A 57 -4.49 1.65 -1.29
N LEU A 58 -4.75 1.95 -2.57
CA LEU A 58 -3.76 1.85 -3.65
C LEU A 58 -2.60 2.85 -3.46
N CYS A 59 -2.89 4.11 -3.15
CA CYS A 59 -1.85 5.10 -2.85
C CYS A 59 -1.00 4.68 -1.64
N SER A 60 -1.66 4.19 -0.58
CA SER A 60 -0.97 3.74 0.63
C SER A 60 -0.12 2.52 0.36
N ALA A 61 -0.62 1.53 -0.39
CA ALA A 61 0.13 0.34 -0.77
C ALA A 61 1.39 0.69 -1.56
N ALA A 62 1.29 1.58 -2.55
CA ALA A 62 2.47 2.07 -3.29
C ALA A 62 3.49 2.74 -2.34
N GLY A 63 3.01 3.53 -1.37
CA GLY A 63 3.87 4.11 -0.34
C GLY A 63 4.51 3.06 0.58
N VAL A 64 3.77 2.03 0.98
CA VAL A 64 4.24 0.93 1.83
C VAL A 64 5.36 0.14 1.16
N LEU A 65 5.21 -0.21 -0.11
CA LEU A 65 6.25 -0.90 -0.87
C LEU A 65 7.52 -0.04 -0.95
N ALA A 66 7.39 1.24 -1.26
CA ALA A 66 8.51 2.17 -1.29
C ALA A 66 9.16 2.41 0.09
N GLU A 67 8.39 2.38 1.19
CA GLU A 67 8.91 2.45 2.55
C GLU A 67 9.74 1.19 2.88
N ALA A 68 9.26 0.01 2.50
CA ALA A 68 9.96 -1.26 2.69
C ALA A 68 11.25 -1.34 1.86
N ASP A 69 11.25 -0.89 0.60
CA ASP A 69 12.47 -0.80 -0.23
C ASP A 69 13.51 0.18 0.31
N ARG A 70 13.10 1.11 1.19
CA ARG A 70 14.01 2.01 1.91
C ARG A 70 14.42 1.47 3.28
N GLY A 71 14.01 0.24 3.61
CA GLY A 71 14.25 -0.45 4.87
C GLY A 71 13.60 0.17 6.08
N TRP A 72 12.50 0.92 5.91
CA TRP A 72 11.82 1.54 7.04
C TRP A 72 11.11 0.49 7.89
N PRO A 73 11.35 0.44 9.21
CA PRO A 73 10.66 -0.50 10.11
C PRO A 73 9.20 -0.08 10.34
N SER A 74 8.40 -1.02 10.81
CA SER A 74 7.04 -0.81 11.31
C SER A 74 6.96 -1.14 12.80
N ARG A 75 5.74 -1.21 13.35
CA ARG A 75 5.53 -1.65 14.74
C ARG A 75 5.89 -3.12 14.95
N VAL A 76 5.73 -3.95 13.92
CA VAL A 76 5.87 -5.42 14.02
C VAL A 76 7.25 -5.91 13.58
N THR A 77 8.12 -5.01 13.10
CA THR A 77 9.51 -5.34 12.78
C THR A 77 10.27 -5.73 14.04
N GLU A 78 10.83 -6.94 14.09
CA GLU A 78 11.53 -7.48 15.25
C GLU A 78 12.79 -6.65 15.62
N ASP A 79 13.67 -6.42 14.65
CA ASP A 79 14.86 -5.58 14.81
C ASP A 79 14.67 -4.24 14.08
N VAL A 80 14.19 -3.26 14.84
CA VAL A 80 13.97 -1.89 14.34
C VAL A 80 15.26 -1.21 13.86
N ALA A 81 16.43 -1.61 14.41
CA ALA A 81 17.71 -1.05 13.98
C ALA A 81 18.16 -1.62 12.63
N ALA A 82 17.83 -2.88 12.35
CA ALA A 82 18.07 -3.52 11.06
C ALA A 82 17.04 -3.12 9.98
N GLY A 83 15.78 -2.91 10.37
CA GLY A 83 14.70 -2.58 9.44
C GLY A 83 14.22 -3.77 8.62
N ILE A 84 13.65 -3.49 7.44
CA ILE A 84 13.24 -4.51 6.45
C ILE A 84 14.23 -4.49 5.28
N GLY A 85 14.50 -5.64 4.66
CA GLY A 85 15.42 -5.71 3.52
C GLY A 85 14.88 -4.99 2.28
N SER A 86 13.67 -5.37 1.88
CA SER A 86 12.98 -4.85 0.70
C SER A 86 11.47 -5.10 0.78
N ALA A 87 10.71 -4.58 -0.19
CA ALA A 87 9.30 -4.93 -0.32
C ALA A 87 9.06 -6.45 -0.45
N ALA A 88 9.97 -7.20 -1.08
CA ALA A 88 9.84 -8.64 -1.24
C ALA A 88 9.95 -9.44 0.07
N ASP A 89 10.50 -8.81 1.12
CA ASP A 89 10.64 -9.41 2.46
C ASP A 89 9.43 -9.13 3.37
N LEU A 90 8.41 -8.41 2.88
CA LEU A 90 7.19 -8.17 3.64
C LEU A 90 6.37 -9.46 3.78
N ASP A 91 5.90 -9.72 5.00
CA ASP A 91 4.90 -10.75 5.27
C ASP A 91 3.50 -10.16 5.49
N ARG A 92 2.52 -11.03 5.78
CA ARG A 92 1.13 -10.60 6.02
C ARG A 92 1.02 -9.65 7.21
N GLU A 93 1.80 -9.85 8.27
CA GLU A 93 1.70 -9.05 9.49
C GLU A 93 2.27 -7.65 9.25
N GLU A 94 3.42 -7.55 8.59
CA GLU A 94 4.01 -6.29 8.15
C GLU A 94 3.08 -5.50 7.21
N VAL A 95 2.49 -6.16 6.21
CA VAL A 95 1.54 -5.50 5.31
C VAL A 95 0.30 -5.03 6.07
N ALA A 96 -0.27 -5.87 6.94
CA ALA A 96 -1.46 -5.51 7.72
C ALA A 96 -1.19 -4.33 8.66
N GLU A 97 -0.08 -4.33 9.39
CA GLU A 97 0.32 -3.22 10.27
C GLU A 97 0.52 -1.93 9.47
N ARG A 98 1.27 -1.99 8.37
CA ARG A 98 1.58 -0.82 7.55
C ARG A 98 0.34 -0.24 6.85
N MET A 99 -0.65 -1.07 6.56
CA MET A 99 -1.91 -0.67 5.93
C MET A 99 -3.01 -0.27 6.94
N SER A 100 -2.80 -0.48 8.23
CA SER A 100 -3.79 -0.24 9.31
C SER A 100 -4.39 1.17 9.35
N GLY A 101 -3.69 2.17 8.80
CA GLY A 101 -4.19 3.53 8.64
C GLY A 101 -5.29 3.72 7.58
N ASN A 102 -5.65 2.68 6.82
CA ASN A 102 -6.64 2.75 5.74
C ASN A 102 -7.84 1.86 6.05
N LEU A 103 -8.95 2.49 6.45
CA LEU A 103 -10.17 1.77 6.86
C LEU A 103 -10.97 1.26 5.65
N CYS A 104 -11.37 0.00 5.69
CA CYS A 104 -12.27 -0.64 4.74
C CYS A 104 -13.52 -1.14 5.47
N ARG A 105 -14.68 -0.49 5.25
CA ARG A 105 -15.93 -0.91 5.91
C ARG A 105 -16.57 -2.15 5.29
N CYS A 106 -16.25 -2.46 4.04
CA CYS A 106 -16.65 -3.70 3.38
C CYS A 106 -15.94 -4.94 3.94
N GLY A 107 -14.81 -4.76 4.63
CA GLY A 107 -14.03 -5.86 5.20
C GLY A 107 -13.14 -6.61 4.19
N ALA A 108 -12.76 -5.98 3.07
CA ALA A 108 -11.91 -6.59 2.03
C ALA A 108 -10.42 -6.74 2.43
N TYR A 109 -10.10 -6.71 3.73
CA TYR A 109 -8.72 -6.62 4.22
C TYR A 109 -7.85 -7.81 3.78
N THR A 110 -8.37 -9.03 3.78
CA THR A 110 -7.61 -10.21 3.33
C THR A 110 -7.20 -10.06 1.86
N GLY A 111 -8.12 -9.67 0.98
CA GLY A 111 -7.82 -9.43 -0.44
C GLY A 111 -6.88 -8.25 -0.65
N ILE A 112 -6.98 -7.20 0.16
CA ILE A 112 -6.06 -6.05 0.14
C ILE A 112 -4.64 -6.51 0.49
N VAL A 113 -4.46 -7.24 1.60
CA VAL A 113 -3.15 -7.75 2.03
C VAL A 113 -2.55 -8.66 0.95
N ASP A 114 -3.35 -9.57 0.39
CA ASP A 114 -2.93 -10.49 -0.67
C ASP A 114 -2.47 -9.74 -1.92
N ALA A 115 -3.19 -8.69 -2.30
CA ALA A 115 -2.84 -7.86 -3.45
C ALA A 115 -1.53 -7.10 -3.26
N VAL A 116 -1.28 -6.58 -2.05
CA VAL A 116 -0.01 -5.88 -1.75
C VAL A 116 1.17 -6.84 -1.75
N LEU A 117 1.02 -8.04 -1.16
CA LEU A 117 2.07 -9.06 -1.17
C LEU A 117 2.40 -9.53 -2.59
N GLU A 118 1.37 -9.75 -3.42
CA GLU A 118 1.57 -10.09 -4.83
C GLU A 118 2.34 -8.99 -5.57
N ALA A 119 1.93 -7.74 -5.39
CA ALA A 119 2.61 -6.60 -6.02
C ALA A 119 4.04 -6.39 -5.49
N ALA A 120 4.34 -6.81 -4.27
CA ALA A 120 5.67 -6.79 -3.69
C ALA A 120 6.61 -7.86 -4.29
N GLY A 121 6.06 -8.84 -5.03
CA GLY A 121 6.80 -10.04 -5.42
C GLY A 121 7.12 -10.95 -4.23
N ALA A 122 6.46 -10.74 -3.08
CA ALA A 122 6.60 -11.59 -1.91
C ALA A 122 5.94 -12.94 -2.20
N SER A 123 6.65 -14.04 -1.95
CA SER A 123 6.05 -15.37 -2.05
C SER A 123 5.03 -15.52 -0.91
N PRO A 124 3.80 -15.99 -1.19
CA PRO A 124 2.84 -16.19 -0.12
C PRO A 124 3.39 -17.25 0.83
N ALA A 125 3.79 -16.83 2.04
CA ALA A 125 4.03 -17.78 3.11
C ALA A 125 2.75 -18.61 3.30
N GLU A 126 2.88 -19.93 3.37
CA GLU A 126 1.77 -20.87 3.53
C GLU A 126 1.04 -20.63 4.86
N GLY A 127 0.13 -19.66 4.87
CA GLY A 127 -0.78 -19.37 5.97
C GLY A 127 -2.14 -20.00 5.68
N GLY A 128 -2.48 -21.03 6.43
CA GLY A 128 -3.72 -21.81 6.29
C GLY A 128 -4.98 -20.94 6.23
N ARG A 129 -5.89 -21.35 5.35
CA ARG A 129 -7.28 -20.90 5.42
C ARG A 129 -7.91 -21.60 6.63
N GLU A 130 -8.22 -20.86 7.67
CA GLU A 130 -9.22 -21.25 8.68
C GLU A 130 -10.54 -20.51 8.42
#